data_AF-A0AAD6GV90-F1
#
_entry.id   AF-A0AAD6GV90-F1
#
_cell.length_a   1.000
_cell.length_b   1.000
_cell.length_c   1.000
_cell.angle_alpha   90.00
_cell.angle_beta   90.00
_cell.angle_gamma   90.00
#
_symmetry.space_group_name_H-M   'P 1'
#
loop_
_entity.id
_entity.type
_entity.pdbx_description
1 polymer ?
#
loop_
_entity_poly.entity_id
_entity_poly.type
_entity_poly.pdbx_seq_one_letter_code
_entity_poly.pdbx_strand_id
1 'polypeptide(L)'
;MATTTGNSRAATEALIAKFQVAKLLKQGTPRILFPRVIELSANIHATDQQGRRITLLGTIDGEQGILTAERAAFSTESLEVLQAFHAAITRVKNLGDNDIYRWYLASSNGSSDGNGETQQDLKLNLIWPCTSQHIKKYSDQQVRMVTETPEIYKKPCPAFHAGEARRGTLELGI
;
A
#
# COMPACT_ATOMS: atom_id res chain seq x y z
N MET A 1 25.88 20.74 23.70
CA MET A 1 25.82 19.28 23.90
C MET A 1 24.78 18.73 22.95
N ALA A 2 25.20 18.00 21.92
CA ALA A 2 24.33 17.43 20.89
C ALA A 2 24.21 15.92 21.12
N THR A 3 22.99 15.41 21.30
CA THR A 3 22.75 13.98 21.52
C THR A 3 21.54 13.48 20.72
N THR A 4 21.82 12.51 19.84
CA THR A 4 20.98 11.33 19.55
C THR A 4 19.77 11.47 18.61
N THR A 5 19.96 11.90 17.37
CA THR A 5 18.92 11.77 16.31
C THR A 5 19.22 10.68 15.27
N GLY A 6 20.43 10.09 15.28
CA GLY A 6 20.85 9.12 14.26
C GLY A 6 20.29 7.69 14.42
N ASN A 7 19.87 7.30 15.64
CA ASN A 7 19.56 5.90 15.94
C ASN A 7 18.11 5.48 15.61
N SER A 8 17.16 6.43 15.56
CA SER A 8 15.73 6.14 15.41
C SER A 8 15.33 5.72 13.99
N ARG A 9 15.99 6.28 12.96
CA ARG A 9 15.72 5.94 11.56
C ARG A 9 16.20 4.53 11.21
N ALA A 10 17.44 4.22 11.57
CA ALA A 10 18.00 2.88 11.37
C ALA A 10 17.21 1.81 12.13
N ALA A 11 16.75 2.13 13.35
CA ALA A 11 15.87 1.24 14.11
C ALA A 11 14.53 1.00 13.40
N THR A 12 13.93 2.04 12.81
CA THR A 12 12.68 1.91 12.03
C THR A 12 12.86 1.07 10.76
N GLU A 13 13.98 1.25 10.05
CA GLU A 13 14.31 0.47 8.86
C GLU A 13 14.54 -1.01 9.21
N ALA A 14 15.14 -1.31 10.37
CA ALA A 14 15.33 -2.67 10.86
C ALA A 14 14.01 -3.41 11.15
N LEU A 15 12.90 -2.71 11.43
CA LEU A 15 11.59 -3.34 11.65
C LEU A 15 11.09 -4.06 10.39
N ILE A 16 11.40 -3.54 9.19
CA ILE A 16 10.98 -4.15 7.92
C ILE A 16 11.62 -5.52 7.75
N ALA A 17 12.91 -5.66 8.10
CA ALA A 17 13.63 -6.94 8.00
C ALA A 17 13.09 -8.00 8.99
N LYS A 18 12.52 -7.56 10.12
CA LYS A 18 11.92 -8.46 11.12
C LYS A 18 10.49 -8.88 10.82
N PHE A 19 9.84 -8.26 9.84
CA PHE A 19 8.42 -8.50 9.55
C PHE A 19 8.19 -9.92 9.02
N GLN A 20 7.50 -10.74 9.80
CA GLN A 20 7.11 -12.09 9.40
C GLN A 20 5.72 -12.05 8.79
N VAL A 21 5.63 -12.36 7.49
CA VAL A 21 4.35 -12.36 6.76
C VAL A 21 3.50 -13.54 7.23
N ALA A 22 2.26 -13.26 7.66
CA ALA A 22 1.31 -14.28 8.06
C ALA A 22 0.20 -14.49 7.01
N LYS A 23 -0.35 -13.39 6.46
CA LYS A 23 -1.53 -13.45 5.56
C LYS A 23 -1.61 -12.23 4.65
N LEU A 24 -2.07 -12.44 3.41
CA LEU A 24 -2.50 -11.35 2.52
C LEU A 24 -3.89 -10.86 2.95
N LEU A 25 -4.02 -9.57 3.28
CA LEU A 25 -5.30 -8.97 3.65
C LEU A 25 -6.07 -8.46 2.44
N LYS A 26 -5.35 -7.83 1.51
CA LYS A 26 -5.93 -7.23 0.32
C LYS A 26 -4.88 -7.14 -0.78
N GLN A 27 -5.29 -7.46 -1.99
CA GLN A 27 -4.52 -7.19 -3.20
C GLN A 27 -5.41 -6.36 -4.11
N GLY A 28 -4.83 -5.34 -4.74
CA GLY A 28 -5.48 -4.66 -5.84
C GLY A 28 -5.86 -5.65 -6.94
N THR A 29 -7.14 -5.86 -7.20
CA THR A 29 -7.53 -6.77 -8.28
C THR A 29 -7.35 -6.06 -9.63
N PRO A 30 -6.49 -6.54 -10.54
CA PRO A 30 -6.48 -6.03 -11.91
C PRO A 30 -7.79 -6.48 -12.59
N ARG A 31 -8.53 -5.54 -13.17
CA ARG A 31 -9.70 -5.87 -14.00
C ARG A 31 -9.21 -6.58 -15.27
N ILE A 32 -9.32 -7.91 -15.32
CA ILE A 32 -9.44 -8.61 -16.60
C ILE A 32 -10.94 -8.80 -16.84
N LEU A 33 -11.56 -7.83 -17.51
CA LEU A 33 -12.95 -7.90 -17.92
C LEU A 33 -13.02 -8.74 -19.20
N PHE A 34 -13.22 -10.05 -19.09
CA PHE A 34 -13.79 -10.81 -20.20
C PHE A 34 -15.30 -10.47 -20.26
N PRO A 35 -15.85 -10.06 -21.42
CA PRO A 35 -17.25 -9.69 -21.49
C PRO A 35 -18.06 -10.97 -21.58
N ARG A 36 -18.71 -11.37 -20.48
CA ARG A 36 -19.90 -12.21 -20.58
C ARG A 36 -21.00 -11.66 -19.70
N VAL A 37 -21.90 -10.96 -20.38
CA VAL A 37 -23.30 -10.70 -20.02
C VAL A 37 -23.54 -9.72 -18.86
N ILE A 38 -23.97 -8.53 -19.29
CA ILE A 38 -24.94 -7.61 -18.68
C ILE A 38 -25.44 -8.02 -17.29
N GLU A 39 -24.90 -7.37 -16.25
CA GLU A 39 -25.71 -6.95 -15.10
C GLU A 39 -25.36 -5.49 -14.79
N LEU A 40 -26.34 -4.64 -15.05
CA LEU A 40 -26.35 -3.20 -14.80
C LEU A 40 -26.54 -2.96 -13.28
N SER A 41 -25.64 -3.47 -12.45
CA SER A 41 -25.36 -2.86 -11.15
C SER A 41 -23.87 -2.54 -11.16
N ALA A 42 -23.58 -1.27 -11.41
CA ALA A 42 -22.23 -0.78 -11.53
C ALA A 42 -21.54 -0.93 -10.16
N ASN A 43 -20.97 -2.11 -9.94
CA ASN A 43 -19.88 -2.34 -9.01
C ASN A 43 -18.67 -1.59 -9.57
N ILE A 44 -18.70 -0.26 -9.41
CA ILE A 44 -17.58 0.64 -9.56
C ILE A 44 -16.64 0.29 -8.40
N HIS A 45 -15.95 -0.84 -8.53
CA HIS A 45 -14.79 -1.15 -7.73
C HIS A 45 -13.77 -0.06 -8.06
N ALA A 46 -13.73 0.96 -7.20
CA ALA A 46 -12.64 1.90 -7.10
C ALA A 46 -11.37 1.06 -7.00
N THR A 47 -10.62 1.10 -8.08
CA THR A 47 -9.41 0.34 -8.34
C THR A 47 -8.45 0.57 -7.19
N ASP A 48 -8.21 -0.43 -6.35
CA ASP A 48 -7.03 -0.43 -5.51
C ASP A 48 -5.83 -0.69 -6.44
N GLN A 49 -5.42 0.38 -7.14
CA GLN A 49 -4.23 0.50 -7.99
C GLN A 49 -3.97 -0.63 -9.01
N GLN A 50 -5.00 -1.33 -9.50
CA GLN A 50 -4.87 -2.38 -10.53
C GLN A 50 -3.81 -3.44 -10.16
N GLY A 51 -3.68 -3.78 -8.88
CA GLY A 51 -2.72 -4.78 -8.39
C GLY A 51 -1.30 -4.29 -8.17
N ARG A 52 -1.08 -2.98 -8.26
CA ARG A 52 0.20 -2.35 -7.91
C ARG A 52 0.37 -2.11 -6.41
N ARG A 53 -0.65 -2.44 -5.60
CA ARG A 53 -0.64 -2.37 -4.15
C ARG A 53 -1.09 -3.69 -3.53
N ILE A 54 -0.37 -4.09 -2.48
CA ILE A 54 -0.69 -5.23 -1.62
C ILE A 54 -0.68 -4.79 -0.16
N THR A 55 -1.55 -5.38 0.65
CA THR A 55 -1.54 -5.20 2.10
C THR A 55 -1.43 -6.56 2.79
N LEU A 56 -0.38 -6.70 3.58
CA LEU A 56 0.02 -7.92 4.27
C LEU A 56 -0.22 -7.76 5.78
N LEU A 57 -0.79 -8.77 6.41
CA LEU A 57 -0.79 -8.96 7.85
C LEU A 57 0.40 -9.84 8.22
N GLY A 58 1.11 -9.45 9.26
CA GLY A 58 2.24 -10.19 9.78
C GLY A 58 2.44 -9.92 11.26
N THR A 59 3.61 -10.33 11.75
CA THR A 59 4.03 -10.11 13.13
C THR A 59 5.47 -9.63 13.19
N ILE A 60 5.76 -8.70 14.10
CA ILE A 60 7.11 -8.28 14.48
C ILE A 60 7.23 -8.51 15.98
N ASP A 61 8.26 -9.27 16.39
CA ASP A 61 8.58 -9.55 17.79
C ASP A 61 7.37 -10.06 18.62
N GLY A 62 6.48 -10.83 17.99
CA GLY A 62 5.28 -11.42 18.61
C GLY A 62 4.02 -10.56 18.55
N GLU A 63 4.13 -9.30 18.13
CA GLU A 63 3.00 -8.36 18.00
C GLU A 63 2.54 -8.23 16.55
N GLN A 64 1.23 -8.05 16.34
CA GLN A 64 0.66 -7.94 15.00
C GLN A 64 1.08 -6.62 14.31
N GLY A 65 1.37 -6.71 13.02
CA GLY A 65 1.72 -5.57 12.17
C GLY A 65 1.07 -5.68 10.80
N ILE A 66 0.81 -4.54 10.18
CA ILE A 66 0.30 -4.46 8.80
C ILE A 66 1.35 -3.78 7.94
N LEU A 67 1.74 -4.43 6.85
CA LEU A 67 2.66 -3.89 5.86
C LEU A 67 1.94 -3.69 4.54
N THR A 68 1.81 -2.45 4.10
CA THR A 68 1.29 -2.10 2.77
C THR A 68 2.47 -1.78 1.85
N ALA A 69 2.57 -2.50 0.74
CA ALA A 69 3.57 -2.27 -0.30
C ALA A 69 2.90 -1.81 -1.58
N GLU A 70 3.44 -0.76 -2.19
CA GLU A 70 2.96 -0.15 -3.43
C GLU A 70 4.12 0.06 -4.40
N ARG A 71 3.89 -0.18 -5.70
CA ARG A 71 4.86 0.19 -6.75
C ARG A 71 4.99 1.71 -6.81
N ALA A 72 6.21 2.22 -6.66
CA ALA A 72 6.50 3.62 -6.84
C ALA A 72 6.27 4.04 -8.31
N ALA A 73 5.97 5.33 -8.50
CA ALA A 73 5.92 5.91 -9.83
C ALA A 73 7.33 6.01 -10.41
N PHE A 74 7.46 5.91 -11.74
CA PHE A 74 8.73 6.20 -12.41
C PHE A 74 9.06 7.69 -12.25
N SER A 75 10.31 7.99 -11.91
CA SER A 75 10.79 9.36 -11.90
C SER A 75 10.99 9.84 -13.33
N THR A 76 10.45 11.02 -13.64
CA THR A 76 10.49 11.63 -14.98
C THR A 76 11.08 13.03 -14.94
N GLU A 77 11.89 13.32 -13.91
CA GLU A 77 12.37 14.67 -13.63
C GLU A 77 13.46 15.14 -14.60
N SER A 78 14.32 14.24 -15.06
CA SER A 78 15.41 14.57 -15.98
C SER A 78 15.71 13.43 -16.98
N LEU A 79 16.44 13.76 -18.05
CA LEU A 79 16.85 12.79 -19.07
C LEU A 79 17.86 11.78 -18.51
N GLU A 80 18.74 12.24 -17.62
CA GLU A 80 19.75 11.41 -16.95
C GLU A 80 19.08 10.32 -16.12
N VAL A 81 18.01 10.66 -15.38
CA VAL A 81 17.22 9.69 -14.60
C VAL A 81 16.57 8.63 -15.49
N LEU A 82 16.06 9.02 -16.67
CA LEU A 82 15.47 8.09 -17.63
C LEU A 82 16.52 7.17 -18.26
N GLN A 83 17.73 7.68 -18.53
CA GLN A 83 18.84 6.89 -19.03
C GLN A 83 19.36 5.90 -17.98
N ALA A 84 19.47 6.35 -16.73
CA ALA A 84 19.83 5.51 -15.59
C ALA A 84 18.78 4.40 -15.37
N PHE A 85 17.49 4.73 -15.46
CA PHE A 85 16.40 3.75 -15.43
C PHE A 85 16.54 2.71 -16.53
N HIS A 86 16.79 3.12 -17.78
CA HIS A 86 16.97 2.19 -18.89
C HIS A 86 18.18 1.26 -18.67
N ALA A 87 19.28 1.80 -18.13
CA ALA A 87 20.46 1.01 -17.77
C ALA A 87 20.20 0.05 -16.59
N ALA A 88 19.28 0.38 -15.67
CA ALA A 88 18.88 -0.44 -14.54
C ALA A 88 18.01 -1.66 -14.91
N ILE A 89 17.45 -1.69 -16.14
CA ILE A 89 16.60 -2.79 -16.59
C ILE A 89 17.42 -4.08 -16.71
N THR A 90 17.04 -5.07 -15.92
CA THR A 90 17.66 -6.39 -15.88
C THR A 90 16.60 -7.50 -15.98
N ARG A 91 17.05 -8.74 -16.24
CA ARG A 91 16.17 -9.93 -16.27
C ARG A 91 14.95 -9.77 -17.20
N VAL A 92 15.21 -9.40 -18.45
CA VAL A 92 14.18 -9.22 -19.47
C VAL A 92 13.74 -10.58 -20.01
N LYS A 93 12.45 -10.87 -19.91
CA LYS A 93 11.78 -12.06 -20.45
C LYS A 93 10.72 -11.63 -21.46
N ASN A 94 10.86 -12.07 -22.71
CA ASN A 94 9.84 -11.83 -23.73
C ASN A 94 8.59 -12.66 -23.44
N LEU A 95 7.42 -12.05 -23.67
CA LEU A 95 6.12 -12.71 -23.56
C LEU A 95 5.47 -12.92 -24.95
N GLY A 96 5.81 -12.10 -25.92
CA GLY A 96 5.33 -12.22 -27.30
C GLY A 96 5.96 -11.20 -28.25
N ASP A 97 5.82 -11.49 -29.54
CA ASP A 97 6.34 -10.73 -30.68
C ASP A 97 5.29 -10.78 -31.80
N ASN A 98 4.99 -9.63 -32.39
CA ASN A 98 4.16 -9.51 -33.58
C ASN A 98 4.69 -8.35 -34.45
N ASP A 99 5.45 -8.69 -35.49
CA ASP A 99 6.08 -7.75 -36.41
C ASP A 99 6.99 -6.74 -35.66
N ILE A 100 6.57 -5.47 -35.58
CA ILE A 100 7.31 -4.44 -34.84
C ILE A 100 6.91 -4.33 -33.36
N TYR A 101 5.93 -5.10 -32.89
CA TYR A 101 5.41 -5.03 -31.52
C TYR A 101 5.98 -6.16 -30.65
N ARG A 102 6.60 -5.81 -29.52
CA ARG A 102 7.16 -6.76 -28.56
C ARG A 102 6.79 -6.36 -27.14
N TRP A 103 6.40 -7.32 -26.31
CA TRP A 103 6.12 -7.08 -24.89
C TRP A 103 6.89 -8.04 -24.00
N TYR A 104 7.38 -7.51 -22.87
CA TYR A 104 8.33 -8.18 -21.99
C TYR A 104 7.91 -8.04 -20.53
N LEU A 105 8.36 -8.98 -19.70
CA LEU A 105 8.51 -8.79 -18.25
C LEU A 105 9.97 -8.44 -17.99
N ALA A 106 10.22 -7.46 -17.14
CA ALA A 106 11.57 -7.09 -16.74
C ALA A 106 11.61 -6.77 -15.24
N SER A 107 12.82 -6.82 -14.68
CA SER A 107 13.13 -6.35 -13.33
C SER A 107 14.01 -5.10 -13.43
N SER A 108 13.98 -4.25 -12.41
CA SER A 108 14.94 -3.15 -12.27
C SER A 108 15.87 -3.51 -11.13
N ASN A 109 17.17 -3.41 -11.34
CA ASN A 109 18.13 -3.35 -10.24
C ASN A 109 18.41 -1.86 -10.06
N GLY A 110 17.84 -1.24 -9.03
CA GLY A 110 17.96 0.21 -8.82
C GLY A 110 19.37 0.71 -9.11
N SER A 111 19.52 1.62 -10.09
CA SER A 111 20.84 2.12 -10.46
C SER A 111 21.37 3.00 -9.33
N SER A 112 22.52 2.63 -8.79
CA SER A 112 23.31 3.51 -7.94
C SER A 112 24.19 4.36 -8.85
N ASP A 113 23.69 5.49 -9.34
CA ASP A 113 24.61 6.53 -9.78
C ASP A 113 25.34 7.05 -8.55
N GLY A 114 26.65 7.28 -8.67
CA GLY A 114 27.62 7.52 -7.58
C GLY A 114 27.34 8.69 -6.63
N ASN A 115 26.14 9.28 -6.69
CA ASN A 115 25.62 10.29 -5.76
C ASN A 115 24.72 9.70 -4.65
N GLY A 116 24.58 8.37 -4.56
CA GLY A 116 23.98 7.69 -3.41
C GLY A 116 22.46 7.64 -3.38
N GLU A 117 21.75 8.19 -4.37
CA GLU A 117 20.30 8.04 -4.50
C GLU A 117 19.96 6.94 -5.50
N THR A 118 19.75 5.72 -4.98
CA THR A 118 19.21 4.61 -5.76
C THR A 118 17.74 4.85 -6.07
N GLN A 119 17.32 4.66 -7.33
CA GLN A 119 15.90 4.70 -7.70
C GLN A 119 15.09 3.69 -6.87
N GLN A 120 14.09 4.18 -6.14
CA GLN A 120 13.25 3.36 -5.26
C GLN A 120 12.01 2.86 -6.00
N ASP A 121 11.87 1.54 -6.14
CA ASP A 121 10.76 0.93 -6.89
C ASP A 121 9.50 0.68 -6.03
N LEU A 122 9.61 0.75 -4.70
CA LEU A 122 8.56 0.38 -3.76
C LEU A 122 8.36 1.45 -2.69
N LYS A 123 7.11 1.82 -2.46
CA LYS A 123 6.66 2.59 -1.31
C LYS A 123 6.07 1.63 -0.28
N LEU A 124 6.67 1.61 0.91
CA LEU A 124 6.22 0.77 2.02
C LEU A 124 5.57 1.64 3.10
N ASN A 125 4.45 1.18 3.66
CA ASN A 125 3.85 1.74 4.86
C ASN A 125 3.69 0.62 5.89
N LEU A 126 4.28 0.80 7.08
CA LEU A 126 4.20 -0.15 8.18
C LEU A 126 3.34 0.42 9.31
N ILE A 127 2.39 -0.37 9.79
CA ILE A 127 1.59 -0.07 10.99
C ILE A 127 1.91 -1.14 12.03
N TRP A 128 2.61 -0.75 13.09
CA TRP A 128 3.01 -1.62 14.18
C TRP A 128 3.14 -0.84 15.50
N PRO A 129 2.59 -1.34 16.63
CA PRO A 129 1.68 -2.49 16.73
C PRO A 129 0.29 -2.17 16.14
N CYS A 130 -0.36 -3.17 15.53
CA CYS A 130 -1.67 -3.00 14.91
C CYS A 130 -2.81 -3.51 15.81
N THR A 131 -3.98 -2.87 15.70
CA THR A 131 -5.20 -3.25 16.44
C THR A 131 -6.19 -3.95 15.51
N SER A 132 -7.20 -4.61 16.07
CA SER A 132 -8.28 -5.25 15.29
C SER A 132 -9.03 -4.25 14.39
N GLN A 133 -9.06 -2.97 14.75
CA GLN A 133 -9.63 -1.90 13.91
C GLN A 133 -8.79 -1.66 12.66
N HIS A 134 -7.46 -1.64 12.79
CA HIS A 134 -6.56 -1.53 11.64
C HIS A 134 -6.73 -2.75 10.71
N ILE A 135 -6.78 -3.96 11.26
CA ILE A 135 -7.00 -5.17 10.46
C ILE A 135 -8.31 -5.09 9.70
N LYS A 136 -9.41 -4.69 10.37
CA LYS A 136 -10.70 -4.54 9.70
C LYS A 136 -10.63 -3.51 8.58
N LYS A 137 -10.03 -2.33 8.83
CA LYS A 137 -9.89 -1.24 7.84
C LYS A 137 -9.11 -1.65 6.59
N TYR A 138 -8.04 -2.43 6.76
CA TYR A 138 -7.13 -2.83 5.67
C TYR A 138 -7.47 -4.19 5.05
N SER A 139 -8.42 -4.93 5.64
CA SER A 139 -9.02 -6.12 5.03
C SER A 139 -9.91 -5.74 3.86
N ASP A 140 -10.10 -6.68 2.94
CA ASP A 140 -11.11 -6.52 1.90
C ASP A 140 -12.51 -6.38 2.51
N GLN A 141 -13.28 -5.40 2.02
CA GLN A 141 -14.61 -5.06 2.52
C GLN A 141 -15.55 -4.83 1.34
N GLN A 142 -16.77 -5.34 1.46
CA GLN A 142 -17.83 -5.07 0.48
C GLN A 142 -18.29 -3.62 0.59
N VAL A 143 -18.16 -2.88 -0.51
CA VAL A 143 -18.66 -1.50 -0.61
C VAL A 143 -20.15 -1.53 -0.95
N ARG A 144 -20.94 -0.65 -0.34
CA ARG A 144 -22.37 -0.46 -0.64
C ARG A 144 -22.63 1.03 -0.81
N MET A 145 -23.51 1.37 -1.76
CA MET A 145 -24.00 2.74 -1.88
C MET A 145 -25.02 3.00 -0.78
N VAL A 146 -24.80 4.04 0.01
CA VAL A 146 -25.68 4.45 1.11
C VAL A 146 -26.20 5.84 0.81
N THR A 147 -27.52 6.03 0.91
CA THR A 147 -28.14 7.36 0.86
C THR A 147 -28.39 7.83 2.28
N GLU A 148 -27.58 8.79 2.73
CA GLU A 148 -27.74 9.41 4.04
C GLU A 148 -28.73 10.58 3.93
N THR A 149 -29.88 10.47 4.61
CA THR A 149 -30.84 11.57 4.71
C THR A 149 -30.55 12.43 5.96
N PRO A 150 -30.96 13.71 5.99
CA PRO A 150 -30.78 14.57 7.17
C PRO A 150 -31.36 13.96 8.47
N GLU A 151 -32.41 13.16 8.37
CA GLU A 151 -33.02 12.45 9.51
C GLU A 151 -32.15 11.30 10.02
N ILE A 152 -31.43 10.62 9.13
CA ILE A 152 -30.47 9.56 9.49
C ILE A 152 -29.23 10.19 10.13
N TYR A 153 -28.76 11.32 9.62
CA TYR A 153 -27.62 12.05 10.19
C TYR A 153 -27.93 12.63 11.58
N LYS A 154 -29.13 13.20 11.77
CA LYS A 154 -29.58 13.78 13.05
C LYS A 154 -29.91 12.73 14.11
N LYS A 155 -30.13 11.48 13.72
CA LYS A 155 -30.10 10.35 14.66
C LYS A 155 -28.62 10.00 14.84
N PRO A 156 -27.92 10.52 15.86
CA PRO A 156 -26.57 10.05 16.13
C PRO A 156 -26.66 8.53 16.19
N CYS A 157 -25.78 7.81 15.51
CA CYS A 157 -25.51 6.42 15.87
C CYS A 157 -24.77 6.52 17.22
N PRO A 158 -25.47 6.52 18.37
CA PRO A 158 -24.93 7.10 19.60
C PRO A 158 -23.82 6.21 20.17
N ALA A 159 -23.89 4.91 19.88
CA ALA A 159 -22.90 3.93 20.27
C ALA A 159 -21.54 4.11 19.57
N PHE A 160 -21.50 4.68 18.36
CA PHE A 160 -20.25 4.84 17.60
C PHE A 160 -19.47 6.08 18.07
N HIS A 161 -20.10 7.25 18.02
CA HIS A 161 -19.46 8.52 18.36
C HIS A 161 -19.10 8.64 19.85
N ALA A 162 -19.95 8.13 20.75
CA ALA A 162 -19.63 8.12 22.19
C ALA A 162 -18.48 7.15 22.53
N GLY A 163 -18.31 6.08 21.74
CA GLY A 163 -17.23 5.11 21.90
C GLY A 163 -15.87 5.64 21.44
N GLU A 164 -15.81 6.41 20.35
CA GLU A 164 -14.58 7.08 19.92
C GLU A 164 -14.19 8.24 20.83
N ALA A 165 -15.17 9.05 21.28
CA ALA A 165 -14.91 10.13 22.23
C ALA A 165 -14.28 9.60 23.54
N ARG A 166 -14.83 8.54 24.14
CA ARG A 166 -14.26 7.93 25.36
C ARG A 166 -12.87 7.31 25.16
N ARG A 167 -12.55 6.82 23.95
CA ARG A 167 -11.22 6.26 23.64
C ARG A 167 -10.16 7.33 23.43
N GLY A 168 -10.53 8.52 22.96
CA GLY A 168 -9.62 9.66 22.86
C GLY A 168 -9.36 10.40 24.17
N THR A 169 -10.12 10.10 25.24
CA THR A 169 -10.05 10.79 26.55
C THR A 169 -9.38 9.94 27.65
N LEU A 170 -8.50 9.00 27.30
CA LEU A 170 -7.66 8.31 28.28
C LEU A 170 -6.25 8.92 28.21
N GLU A 171 -5.75 9.37 29.37
CA GLU A 171 -4.44 10.02 29.65
C GLU A 171 -4.40 11.56 29.68
N LEU A 172 -5.29 12.20 30.44
CA LEU A 172 -4.88 13.35 31.26
C LEU A 172 -5.46 13.15 32.66
N GLY A 173 -4.66 12.52 33.52
CA GLY A 173 -4.93 12.44 34.95
C GLY A 173 -4.74 13.81 35.59
N ILE A 174 -5.82 14.29 36.22
CA ILE A 174 -5.80 15.09 37.44
C ILE A 174 -7.02 14.66 38.26
#